data_AF-A0A1T4Y778-F1
#
_entry.id   AF-A0A1T4Y778-F1
#
_cell.length_a   1.000
_cell.length_b   1.000
_cell.length_c   1.000
_cell.angle_alpha   90.00
_cell.angle_beta   90.00
_cell.angle_gamma   90.00
#
_symmetry.space_group_name_H-M   'P 1'
#
loop_
_entity.id
_entity.type
_entity.pdbx_description
1 polymer ?
#
loop_
_entity_poly.entity_id
_entity_poly.type
_entity_poly.pdbx_seq_one_letter_code
_entity_poly.pdbx_strand_id
1 'polypeptide(L)'
;MMDELKQQFYEVMHKYQKPFSEEGVTANLTQWYEQKQGLLQLLRRHPLWNEKELAIVFRVEERREIDRATVDETRAAILELGRRACTDDTVYENFETALRASTADYARIPNEYRLDTIRQYGGIKCAPGQKASRIINRLCLKFHLDQIEEEAEAGEPDNRYMRTVKPYNALFARLADALNPAHIEKTAVLSIHPCDFLEMSNRDNTWSSCHCLDGGGYRGGCQSYMGDAVSMIFFTVSDEYTQDFHTAPRITREIFCYKDNVLLQSRLYPTDLEDQKTLYRSIVQQAIATCLDKPNLWSIKRGKETEPYCESAADSNHYPDYAYGYAVASLLKGETDYGKMTIGSVARCVCCGGEQKNHRSIRCAECGSMFVCKGCGKTVHGYGRYIDEHFYCNECSYECTVCKEKFIGMPRIGIARSGEQRGICPACYEQVVGVCRNCTIHGDCLSIGANRFCPNQMNGLAA
;
A
#
# COMPACT_ATOMS: atom_id res chain seq x y z
N MET A 1 -11.97 -11.04 18.90
CA MET A 1 -11.91 -11.26 17.45
C MET A 1 -13.06 -10.58 16.72
N MET A 2 -14.31 -11.06 16.77
CA MET A 2 -15.40 -10.44 15.97
C MET A 2 -15.69 -8.96 16.30
N ASP A 3 -15.67 -8.58 17.57
CA ASP A 3 -15.85 -7.17 17.96
C ASP A 3 -14.69 -6.27 17.48
N GLU A 4 -13.46 -6.80 17.47
CA GLU A 4 -12.28 -6.10 16.96
C GLU A 4 -12.36 -5.93 15.44
N LEU A 5 -12.71 -6.99 14.71
CA LEU A 5 -12.96 -6.93 13.26
C LEU A 5 -14.07 -5.94 12.93
N LYS A 6 -15.12 -5.86 13.76
CA LYS A 6 -16.20 -4.89 13.61
C LYS A 6 -15.68 -3.46 13.73
N GLN A 7 -14.87 -3.16 14.74
CA GLN A 7 -14.27 -1.84 14.89
C GLN A 7 -13.33 -1.51 13.72
N GLN A 8 -12.46 -2.43 13.30
CA GLN A 8 -11.59 -2.22 12.14
C GLN A 8 -12.38 -2.00 10.85
N PHE A 9 -13.50 -2.69 10.65
CA PHE A 9 -14.40 -2.44 9.52
C PHE A 9 -14.97 -1.01 9.60
N TYR A 10 -15.35 -0.54 10.78
CA TYR A 10 -15.82 0.84 10.98
C TYR A 10 -14.74 1.85 10.61
N GLU A 11 -13.48 1.62 11.01
CA GLU A 11 -12.35 2.48 10.63
C GLU A 11 -12.21 2.59 9.11
N VAL A 12 -12.30 1.47 8.39
CA VAL A 12 -12.28 1.49 6.91
C VAL A 12 -13.46 2.31 6.38
N MET A 13 -14.68 2.10 6.89
CA MET A 13 -15.84 2.87 6.40
C MET A 13 -15.71 4.37 6.70
N HIS A 14 -15.15 4.75 7.86
CA HIS A 14 -14.88 6.13 8.24
C HIS A 14 -13.82 6.78 7.35
N LYS A 15 -12.67 6.13 7.20
CA LYS A 15 -11.59 6.55 6.30
C LYS A 15 -12.10 6.87 4.90
N TYR A 16 -13.01 6.06 4.38
CA TYR A 16 -13.59 6.26 3.05
C TYR A 16 -14.89 7.09 3.04
N GLN A 17 -15.32 7.59 4.19
CA GLN A 17 -16.56 8.33 4.42
C GLN A 17 -17.79 7.65 3.80
N LYS A 18 -17.85 6.32 3.87
CA LYS A 18 -18.96 5.54 3.30
C LYS A 18 -20.12 5.49 4.28
N PRO A 19 -21.38 5.52 3.78
CA PRO A 19 -22.53 5.17 4.60
C PRO A 19 -22.49 3.68 4.97
N PHE A 20 -22.74 3.36 6.24
CA PHE A 20 -22.81 2.01 6.77
C PHE A 20 -23.57 1.97 8.10
N SER A 21 -23.94 0.77 8.56
CA SER A 21 -24.54 0.55 9.86
C SER A 21 -23.85 -0.61 10.59
N GLU A 22 -24.16 -0.76 11.87
CA GLU A 22 -23.75 -1.94 12.62
C GLU A 22 -24.36 -3.24 12.05
N GLU A 23 -25.63 -3.21 11.65
CA GLU A 23 -26.33 -4.35 11.07
C GLU A 23 -25.65 -4.84 9.78
N GLY A 24 -25.38 -3.92 8.85
CA GLY A 24 -24.77 -4.26 7.57
C GLY A 24 -23.33 -4.76 7.71
N VAL A 25 -22.54 -4.17 8.62
CA VAL A 25 -21.20 -4.67 8.93
C VAL A 25 -21.26 -6.06 9.57
N THR A 26 -22.18 -6.29 10.50
CA THR A 26 -22.36 -7.59 11.15
C THR A 26 -22.73 -8.67 10.13
N ALA A 27 -23.60 -8.37 9.17
CA ALA A 27 -23.97 -9.31 8.10
C ALA A 27 -22.77 -9.65 7.19
N ASN A 28 -21.95 -8.66 6.83
CA ASN A 28 -20.74 -8.88 6.04
C ASN A 28 -19.73 -9.77 6.79
N LEU A 29 -19.50 -9.49 8.08
CA LEU A 29 -18.57 -10.26 8.91
C LEU A 29 -19.09 -11.66 9.21
N THR A 30 -20.41 -11.84 9.36
CA THR A 30 -21.02 -13.16 9.53
C THR A 30 -20.84 -14.02 8.28
N GLN A 31 -21.13 -13.47 7.10
CA GLN A 31 -20.88 -14.16 5.83
C GLN A 31 -19.40 -14.53 5.67
N TRP A 32 -18.49 -13.58 5.94
CA TRP A 32 -17.05 -13.84 5.92
C TRP A 32 -16.68 -14.99 6.86
N TYR A 33 -17.13 -14.94 8.12
CA TYR A 33 -16.80 -15.92 9.13
C TYR A 33 -17.30 -17.31 8.74
N GLU A 34 -18.53 -17.44 8.27
CA GLU A 34 -19.12 -18.72 7.85
C GLU A 34 -18.39 -19.31 6.63
N GLN A 35 -18.11 -18.48 5.62
CA GLN A 35 -17.59 -18.96 4.34
C GLN A 35 -16.07 -19.23 4.39
N LYS A 36 -15.29 -18.44 5.14
CA LYS A 36 -13.83 -18.57 5.22
C LYS A 36 -13.34 -19.67 6.16
N GLN A 37 -14.21 -20.41 6.84
CA GLN A 37 -13.80 -21.44 7.82
C GLN A 37 -12.79 -22.45 7.24
N GLY A 38 -13.00 -22.90 6.00
CA GLY A 38 -12.10 -23.86 5.35
C GLY A 38 -10.68 -23.30 5.17
N LEU A 39 -10.55 -22.08 4.65
CA LEU A 39 -9.25 -21.41 4.51
C LEU A 39 -8.64 -21.08 5.86
N LEU A 40 -9.43 -20.63 6.83
CA LEU A 40 -8.95 -20.32 8.18
C LEU A 40 -8.33 -21.56 8.84
N GLN A 41 -9.00 -22.71 8.75
CA GLN A 41 -8.49 -23.98 9.27
C GLN A 41 -7.24 -24.48 8.53
N LEU A 42 -7.16 -24.24 7.22
CA LEU A 42 -6.00 -24.59 6.41
C LEU A 42 -4.80 -23.72 6.77
N LEU A 43 -4.93 -22.40 6.66
CA LEU A 43 -3.85 -21.43 6.80
C LEU A 43 -3.29 -21.39 8.23
N ARG A 44 -4.12 -21.63 9.26
CA ARG A 44 -3.70 -21.79 10.66
C ARG A 44 -2.66 -22.89 10.89
N ARG A 45 -2.51 -23.84 9.96
CA ARG A 45 -1.49 -24.90 10.04
C ARG A 45 -0.10 -24.40 9.67
N HIS A 46 0.01 -23.23 9.03
CA HIS A 46 1.30 -22.67 8.67
C HIS A 46 2.06 -22.18 9.92
N PRO A 47 3.36 -22.46 10.06
CA PRO A 47 4.14 -22.02 11.22
C PRO A 47 4.27 -20.49 11.34
N LEU A 48 4.09 -19.76 10.23
CA LEU A 48 4.10 -18.29 10.19
C LEU A 48 2.69 -17.67 10.22
N TRP A 49 1.66 -18.45 10.56
CA TRP A 49 0.31 -17.92 10.75
C TRP A 49 0.27 -16.93 11.92
N ASN A 50 -0.29 -15.75 11.68
CA ASN A 50 -0.55 -14.75 12.69
C ASN A 50 -2.06 -14.67 12.95
N GLU A 51 -2.48 -15.08 14.15
CA GLU A 51 -3.88 -15.17 14.55
C GLU A 51 -4.58 -13.80 14.61
N LYS A 52 -3.85 -12.73 14.98
CA LYS A 52 -4.41 -11.37 15.04
C LYS A 52 -4.62 -10.81 13.63
N GLU A 53 -3.65 -11.00 12.74
CA GLU A 53 -3.69 -10.47 11.38
C GLU A 53 -4.53 -11.34 10.43
N LEU A 54 -4.94 -12.54 10.85
CA LEU A 54 -5.64 -13.53 10.02
C LEU A 54 -4.90 -13.80 8.70
N ALA A 55 -3.59 -13.90 8.79
CA ALA A 55 -2.69 -13.97 7.65
C ALA A 55 -1.43 -14.78 7.94
N ILE A 56 -0.82 -15.27 6.87
CA ILE A 56 0.58 -15.72 6.90
C ILE A 56 1.47 -14.54 6.49
N VAL A 57 2.45 -14.22 7.32
CA VAL A 57 3.33 -13.06 7.13
C VAL A 57 4.74 -13.53 6.81
N PHE A 58 5.29 -13.08 5.68
CA PHE A 58 6.60 -13.44 5.17
C PHE A 58 7.50 -12.21 5.07
N ARG A 59 8.81 -12.40 5.18
CA ARG A 59 9.80 -11.44 4.71
C ARG A 59 10.19 -11.81 3.28
N VAL A 60 10.12 -10.86 2.36
CA VAL A 60 10.47 -11.05 0.96
C VAL A 60 11.54 -10.05 0.58
N GLU A 61 12.67 -10.57 0.10
CA GLU A 61 13.69 -9.76 -0.56
C GLU A 61 13.35 -9.67 -2.04
N GLU A 62 12.88 -8.50 -2.49
CA GLU A 62 12.81 -8.22 -3.92
C GLU A 62 14.10 -7.57 -4.38
N ARG A 63 14.79 -8.25 -5.29
CA ARG A 63 15.90 -7.67 -6.04
C ARG A 63 15.31 -7.02 -7.27
N ARG A 64 15.41 -5.70 -7.39
CA ARG A 64 15.18 -5.07 -8.70
C ARG A 64 16.18 -5.68 -9.68
N GLU A 65 15.73 -5.94 -10.91
CA GLU A 65 16.64 -6.33 -11.97
C GLU A 65 17.61 -5.20 -12.30
N ILE A 66 18.76 -5.54 -12.86
CA ILE A 66 19.70 -4.56 -13.41
C ILE A 66 19.02 -3.86 -14.58
N ASP A 67 18.88 -2.54 -14.50
CA ASP A 67 18.32 -1.71 -15.57
C ASP A 67 19.28 -1.70 -16.76
N ARG A 68 19.03 -2.62 -17.70
CA ARG A 68 19.87 -2.81 -18.88
C ARG A 68 19.92 -1.56 -19.76
N ALA A 69 18.81 -0.84 -19.87
CA ALA A 69 18.74 0.39 -20.65
C ALA A 69 19.64 1.47 -20.04
N THR A 70 19.52 1.69 -18.72
CA THR A 70 20.41 2.63 -18.02
C THR A 70 21.87 2.20 -18.09
N VAL A 71 22.17 0.90 -17.98
CA VAL A 71 23.55 0.38 -18.17
C VAL A 71 24.07 0.70 -19.56
N ASP A 72 23.28 0.46 -20.61
CA ASP A 72 23.68 0.67 -22.00
C ASP A 72 23.86 2.15 -22.34
N GLU A 73 22.92 3.01 -21.91
CA GLU A 73 23.00 4.46 -22.07
C GLU A 73 24.21 5.04 -21.35
N THR A 74 24.43 4.63 -20.10
CA THR A 74 25.53 5.15 -19.30
C THR A 74 26.87 4.64 -19.82
N ARG A 75 26.93 3.38 -20.29
CA ARG A 75 28.12 2.86 -21.00
C ARG A 75 28.43 3.69 -22.24
N ALA A 76 27.44 4.02 -23.06
CA ALA A 76 27.64 4.84 -24.25
C ALA A 76 28.20 6.24 -23.89
N ALA A 77 27.66 6.88 -22.85
CA ALA A 77 28.16 8.16 -22.37
C ALA A 77 29.61 8.07 -21.82
N ILE A 78 29.96 6.98 -21.13
CA ILE A 78 31.32 6.74 -20.66
C ILE A 78 32.29 6.50 -21.84
N LEU A 79 31.86 5.80 -22.89
CA LEU A 79 32.66 5.64 -24.11
C LEU A 79 32.93 6.99 -24.78
N GLU A 80 31.95 7.89 -24.82
CA GLU A 80 32.13 9.23 -25.37
C GLU A 80 33.15 10.06 -24.56
N LEU A 81 33.10 9.99 -23.22
CA LEU A 81 34.16 10.56 -22.40
C LEU A 81 35.52 9.91 -22.69
N GLY A 82 35.53 8.59 -22.89
CA GLY A 82 36.72 7.83 -23.25
C GLY A 82 37.39 8.32 -24.53
N ARG A 83 36.61 8.68 -25.57
CA ARG A 83 37.15 9.24 -26.82
C ARG A 83 37.94 10.53 -26.60
N ARG A 84 37.55 11.31 -25.59
CA ARG A 84 38.22 12.57 -25.23
C ARG A 84 39.39 12.36 -24.28
N ALA A 85 39.36 11.31 -23.46
CA ALA A 85 40.39 11.01 -22.48
C ALA A 85 41.60 10.27 -23.07
N CYS A 86 41.36 9.39 -24.04
CA CYS A 86 42.39 8.52 -24.59
C CYS A 86 43.34 9.27 -25.53
N THR A 87 44.61 8.90 -25.50
CA THR A 87 45.67 9.57 -26.26
C THR A 87 45.64 9.26 -27.76
N ASP A 88 45.09 8.11 -28.14
CA ASP A 88 45.03 7.60 -29.50
C ASP A 88 43.96 6.49 -29.63
N ASP A 89 43.68 6.10 -30.88
CA ASP A 89 42.66 5.11 -31.23
C ASP A 89 42.95 3.72 -30.64
N THR A 90 44.21 3.31 -30.53
CA THR A 90 44.57 1.99 -29.98
C THR A 90 44.27 1.94 -28.48
N VAL A 91 44.61 3.01 -27.74
CA VAL A 91 44.29 3.14 -26.31
C VAL A 91 42.77 3.18 -26.11
N TYR A 92 42.05 3.89 -26.97
CA TYR A 92 40.59 3.95 -26.93
C TYR A 92 39.94 2.58 -27.22
N GLU A 93 40.39 1.84 -28.24
CA GLU A 93 39.87 0.50 -28.57
C GLU A 93 40.07 -0.50 -27.42
N ASN A 94 41.22 -0.42 -26.74
CA ASN A 94 41.53 -1.20 -25.55
C ASN A 94 40.57 -0.87 -24.40
N PHE A 95 40.32 0.42 -24.15
CA PHE A 95 39.34 0.87 -23.16
C PHE A 95 37.92 0.39 -23.50
N GLU A 96 37.48 0.58 -24.74
CA GLU A 96 36.15 0.19 -25.21
C GLU A 96 35.93 -1.32 -25.05
N THR A 97 36.90 -2.13 -25.46
CA THR A 97 36.87 -3.58 -25.33
C THR A 97 36.72 -4.01 -23.86
N ALA A 98 37.52 -3.42 -22.96
CA ALA A 98 37.47 -3.73 -21.54
C ALA A 98 36.17 -3.28 -20.87
N LEU A 99 35.62 -2.11 -21.24
CA LEU A 99 34.37 -1.59 -20.69
C LEU A 99 33.17 -2.41 -21.15
N ARG A 100 33.13 -2.80 -22.43
CA ARG A 100 32.10 -3.71 -22.95
C ARG A 100 32.13 -5.06 -22.24
N ALA A 101 33.31 -5.65 -22.09
CA ALA A 101 33.46 -6.91 -21.35
C ALA A 101 32.97 -6.79 -19.89
N SER A 102 33.24 -5.66 -19.23
CA SER A 102 32.85 -5.40 -17.84
C SER A 102 31.34 -5.19 -17.62
N THR A 103 30.57 -4.92 -18.69
CA THR A 103 29.13 -4.58 -18.61
C THR A 103 28.22 -5.60 -19.30
N ALA A 104 28.73 -6.40 -20.23
CA ALA A 104 27.91 -7.22 -21.11
C ALA A 104 27.18 -8.41 -20.43
N ASP A 105 27.38 -8.63 -19.13
CA ASP A 105 26.70 -9.71 -18.37
C ASP A 105 25.42 -9.17 -17.73
N TYR A 106 25.24 -7.85 -17.68
CA TYR A 106 24.20 -7.19 -16.90
C TYR A 106 24.11 -7.79 -15.49
N ALA A 107 25.28 -7.96 -14.87
CA ALA A 107 25.43 -8.67 -13.60
C ALA A 107 26.25 -7.84 -12.61
N ARG A 108 25.90 -7.98 -11.33
CA ARG A 108 26.63 -7.34 -10.22
C ARG A 108 28.06 -7.86 -10.11
N ILE A 109 28.29 -9.13 -10.43
CA ILE A 109 29.59 -9.78 -10.49
C ILE A 109 29.75 -10.30 -11.92
N PRO A 110 30.73 -9.82 -12.70
CA PRO A 110 30.96 -10.30 -14.06
C PRO A 110 31.34 -11.78 -14.07
N ASN A 111 31.06 -12.46 -15.17
CA ASN A 111 31.47 -13.84 -15.35
C ASN A 111 33.00 -13.95 -15.41
N GLU A 112 33.56 -14.97 -14.77
CA GLU A 112 35.01 -15.16 -14.62
C GLU A 112 35.74 -15.20 -15.97
N TYR A 113 35.14 -15.77 -17.01
CA TYR A 113 35.76 -15.87 -18.34
C TYR A 113 36.05 -14.51 -18.98
N ARG A 114 35.36 -13.44 -18.55
CA ARG A 114 35.57 -12.08 -19.08
C ARG A 114 36.68 -11.32 -18.37
N LEU A 115 37.10 -11.80 -17.20
CA LEU A 115 38.14 -11.13 -16.42
C LEU A 115 39.46 -11.08 -17.18
N ASP A 116 39.77 -12.10 -17.99
CA ASP A 116 40.99 -12.10 -18.80
C ASP A 116 40.96 -11.04 -19.89
N THR A 117 39.83 -10.86 -20.58
CA THR A 117 39.63 -9.75 -21.52
C THR A 117 39.78 -8.39 -20.81
N ILE A 118 39.19 -8.23 -19.63
CA ILE A 118 39.28 -6.96 -18.88
C ILE A 118 40.72 -6.68 -18.45
N ARG A 119 41.48 -7.69 -18.02
CA ARG A 119 42.90 -7.55 -17.65
C ARG A 119 43.77 -7.21 -18.85
N GLN A 120 43.59 -7.94 -19.94
CA GLN A 120 44.40 -7.81 -21.15
C GLN A 120 44.23 -6.43 -21.80
N TYR A 121 42.99 -6.00 -22.02
CA TYR A 121 42.71 -4.75 -22.73
C TYR A 121 42.61 -3.55 -21.79
N GLY A 122 42.12 -3.75 -20.56
CA GLY A 122 41.97 -2.66 -19.60
C GLY A 122 43.25 -2.32 -18.82
N GLY A 123 44.25 -3.21 -18.82
CA GLY A 123 45.50 -3.02 -18.07
C GLY A 123 45.29 -2.87 -16.55
N ILE A 124 44.18 -3.39 -16.03
CA ILE A 124 43.82 -3.33 -14.61
C ILE A 124 43.82 -4.71 -13.98
N LYS A 125 44.12 -4.77 -12.67
CA LYS A 125 43.91 -5.99 -11.89
C LYS A 125 42.41 -6.15 -11.62
N CYS A 126 41.87 -7.34 -11.83
CA CYS A 126 40.54 -7.74 -11.34
C CYS A 126 40.58 -9.23 -10.96
N ALA A 127 39.74 -9.65 -10.01
CA ALA A 127 39.68 -11.01 -9.47
C ALA A 127 38.24 -11.53 -9.44
N PRO A 128 38.02 -12.86 -9.48
CA PRO A 128 36.71 -13.45 -9.29
C PRO A 128 35.97 -12.92 -8.05
N GLY A 129 34.65 -12.80 -8.14
CA GLY A 129 33.80 -12.30 -7.07
C GLY A 129 33.80 -10.77 -6.87
N GLN A 130 34.59 -10.00 -7.63
CA GLN A 130 34.56 -8.55 -7.56
C GLN A 130 33.32 -7.97 -8.24
N LYS A 131 32.73 -6.92 -7.62
CA LYS A 131 31.60 -6.21 -8.21
C LYS A 131 31.98 -5.53 -9.52
N ALA A 132 31.11 -5.62 -10.54
CA ALA A 132 31.28 -5.00 -11.86
C ALA A 132 31.54 -3.49 -11.73
N SER A 133 30.76 -2.78 -10.91
CA SER A 133 30.94 -1.34 -10.67
C SER A 133 32.34 -1.00 -10.13
N ARG A 134 32.93 -1.85 -9.28
CA ARG A 134 34.30 -1.66 -8.77
C ARG A 134 35.37 -1.85 -9.85
N ILE A 135 35.17 -2.85 -10.71
CA ILE A 135 36.04 -3.11 -11.86
C ILE A 135 35.97 -1.93 -12.85
N ILE A 136 34.76 -1.50 -13.19
CA ILE A 136 34.52 -0.39 -14.12
C ILE A 136 35.07 0.91 -13.57
N ASN A 137 34.91 1.21 -12.28
CA ASN A 137 35.50 2.41 -11.69
C ASN A 137 37.03 2.41 -11.85
N ARG A 138 37.67 1.28 -11.49
CA ARG A 138 39.12 1.13 -11.63
C ARG A 138 39.57 1.29 -13.08
N LEU A 139 38.80 0.76 -14.03
CA LEU A 139 39.05 0.92 -15.46
C LEU A 139 38.98 2.40 -15.85
N CYS A 140 37.88 3.09 -15.57
CA CYS A 140 37.71 4.48 -15.98
C CYS A 140 38.75 5.43 -15.35
N LEU A 141 39.13 5.20 -14.09
CA LEU A 141 40.22 5.94 -13.43
C LEU A 141 41.59 5.67 -14.08
N LYS A 142 41.85 4.44 -14.55
CA LYS A 142 43.09 4.09 -15.26
C LYS A 142 43.23 4.86 -16.58
N PHE A 143 42.12 5.20 -17.22
CA PHE A 143 42.06 6.00 -18.45
C PHE A 143 41.76 7.48 -18.19
N HIS A 144 41.87 7.95 -16.93
CA HIS A 144 41.80 9.36 -16.53
C HIS A 144 40.46 10.06 -16.79
N LEU A 145 39.34 9.34 -16.88
CA LEU A 145 38.02 9.92 -17.09
C LEU A 145 37.59 10.85 -15.93
N ASP A 146 38.11 10.65 -14.73
CA ASP A 146 37.87 11.48 -13.54
C ASP A 146 38.58 12.84 -13.56
N GLN A 147 39.48 13.04 -14.52
CA GLN A 147 40.21 14.30 -14.72
C GLN A 147 39.58 15.16 -15.82
N ILE A 148 38.54 14.67 -16.50
CA ILE A 148 37.78 15.46 -17.47
C ILE A 148 36.92 16.47 -16.71
N GLU A 149 37.03 17.73 -17.11
CA GLU A 149 36.25 18.85 -16.59
C GLU A 149 35.46 19.51 -17.73
N GLU A 150 34.23 19.90 -17.42
CA GLU A 150 33.33 20.59 -18.34
C GLU A 150 32.61 21.74 -17.64
N GLU A 151 32.30 22.79 -18.38
CA GLU A 151 31.44 23.86 -17.89
C GLU A 151 29.97 23.48 -18.12
N ALA A 152 29.18 23.46 -17.05
CA ALA A 152 27.74 23.17 -17.10
C ALA A 152 26.93 24.29 -16.44
N GLU A 153 25.80 24.65 -17.04
CA GLU A 153 24.82 25.56 -16.43
C GLU A 153 24.18 24.91 -15.20
N ALA A 154 24.09 25.68 -14.11
CA ALA A 154 23.41 25.30 -12.87
C ALA A 154 22.61 26.47 -12.31
N GLY A 155 21.64 26.17 -11.44
CA GLY A 155 20.77 27.17 -10.82
C GLY A 155 19.33 27.15 -11.36
N GLU A 156 18.44 27.85 -10.66
CA GLU A 156 17.05 28.03 -11.08
C GLU A 156 16.95 28.93 -12.33
N PRO A 157 15.82 28.92 -13.06
CA PRO A 157 15.68 29.69 -14.31
C PRO A 157 16.07 31.17 -14.20
N ASP A 158 15.84 31.79 -13.04
CA ASP A 158 16.13 33.20 -12.77
C ASP A 158 17.54 33.46 -12.20
N ASN A 159 18.35 32.42 -11.93
CA ASN A 159 19.70 32.57 -11.39
C ASN A 159 20.65 31.47 -11.92
N ARG A 160 20.81 31.40 -13.24
CA ARG A 160 21.74 30.47 -13.88
C ARG A 160 23.17 30.97 -13.77
N TYR A 161 24.08 30.06 -13.45
CA TYR A 161 25.52 30.28 -13.44
C TYR A 161 26.26 29.09 -14.04
N MET A 162 27.44 29.32 -14.60
CA MET A 162 28.32 28.26 -15.07
C MET A 162 29.12 27.69 -13.90
N ARG A 163 29.23 26.37 -13.84
CA ARG A 163 30.13 25.69 -12.92
C ARG A 163 30.94 24.62 -13.65
N THR A 164 32.20 24.50 -13.27
CA THR A 164 33.03 23.38 -13.66
C THR A 164 32.53 22.10 -12.98
N VAL A 165 32.25 21.06 -13.75
CA VAL A 165 31.80 19.75 -13.29
C VAL A 165 32.72 18.65 -13.80
N LYS A 166 32.75 17.53 -13.06
CA LYS A 166 33.39 16.28 -13.48
C LYS A 166 32.31 15.29 -13.94
N PRO A 167 32.00 15.22 -15.25
CA PRO A 167 30.86 14.46 -15.77
C PRO A 167 30.93 12.98 -15.42
N TYR A 168 32.15 12.42 -15.33
CA TYR A 168 32.37 11.04 -14.95
C TYR A 168 31.72 10.65 -13.61
N ASN A 169 31.73 11.53 -12.60
CA ASN A 169 31.19 11.21 -11.28
C ASN A 169 29.69 10.91 -11.34
N ALA A 170 28.94 11.71 -12.11
CA ALA A 170 27.50 11.51 -12.29
C ALA A 170 27.20 10.24 -13.10
N LEU A 171 27.97 9.99 -14.17
CA LEU A 171 27.85 8.78 -14.97
C LEU A 171 28.19 7.52 -14.17
N PHE A 172 29.26 7.56 -13.37
CA PHE A 172 29.65 6.44 -12.53
C PHE A 172 28.59 6.13 -11.47
N ALA A 173 28.04 7.15 -10.80
CA ALA A 173 26.95 6.96 -9.85
C ALA A 173 25.74 6.28 -10.52
N ARG A 174 25.29 6.81 -11.68
CA ARG A 174 24.18 6.25 -12.46
C ARG A 174 24.43 4.79 -12.87
N LEU A 175 25.63 4.47 -13.34
CA LEU A 175 26.00 3.10 -13.73
C LEU A 175 26.09 2.16 -12.51
N ALA A 176 26.67 2.63 -11.41
CA ALA A 176 26.84 1.86 -10.20
C ALA A 176 25.49 1.48 -9.59
N ASP A 177 24.53 2.41 -9.57
CA ASP A 177 23.16 2.18 -9.11
C ASP A 177 22.43 1.19 -10.01
N ALA A 178 22.56 1.33 -11.33
CA ALA A 178 21.95 0.40 -12.29
C ALA A 178 22.50 -1.03 -12.18
N LEU A 179 23.80 -1.20 -11.90
CA LEU A 179 24.45 -2.50 -11.69
C LEU A 179 24.31 -3.05 -10.26
N ASN A 180 23.90 -2.22 -9.30
CA ASN A 180 23.69 -2.61 -7.91
C ASN A 180 22.30 -2.15 -7.44
N PRO A 181 21.23 -2.69 -8.06
CA PRO A 181 19.87 -2.36 -7.64
C PRO A 181 19.70 -2.54 -6.13
N ALA A 182 19.02 -1.58 -5.50
CA ALA A 182 18.74 -1.62 -4.08
C ALA A 182 17.98 -2.91 -3.72
N HIS A 183 18.40 -3.56 -2.64
CA HIS A 183 17.62 -4.59 -1.99
C HIS A 183 16.48 -3.88 -1.25
N ILE A 184 15.24 -4.16 -1.64
CA ILE A 184 14.08 -3.66 -0.90
C ILE A 184 13.52 -4.85 -0.15
N GLU A 185 13.79 -4.91 1.15
CA GLU A 185 13.06 -5.80 2.03
C GLU A 185 11.61 -5.35 2.09
N LYS A 186 10.70 -6.30 1.93
CA LYS A 186 9.27 -6.08 2.03
C LYS A 186 8.67 -7.10 2.97
N THR A 187 7.59 -6.70 3.63
CA THR A 187 6.71 -7.65 4.30
C THR A 187 5.65 -8.09 3.29
N ALA A 188 5.54 -9.39 3.05
CA ALA A 188 4.48 -9.97 2.24
C ALA A 188 3.42 -10.62 3.15
N VAL A 189 2.16 -10.44 2.81
CA VAL A 189 1.03 -10.87 3.62
C VAL A 189 0.07 -11.66 2.74
N LEU A 190 -0.18 -12.93 3.09
CA LEU A 190 -1.25 -13.74 2.52
C LEU A 190 -2.39 -13.81 3.52
N SER A 191 -3.44 -13.02 3.28
CA SER A 191 -4.48 -12.72 4.26
C SER A 191 -5.86 -13.22 3.86
N ILE A 192 -6.65 -13.56 4.87
CA ILE A 192 -8.10 -13.70 4.78
C ILE A 192 -8.83 -12.68 5.66
N HIS A 193 -8.14 -11.68 6.22
CA HIS A 193 -8.74 -10.63 7.03
C HIS A 193 -9.79 -9.84 6.22
N PRO A 194 -10.99 -9.58 6.76
CA PRO A 194 -12.07 -8.92 6.01
C PRO A 194 -11.67 -7.51 5.54
N CYS A 195 -11.03 -6.71 6.41
CA CYS A 195 -10.56 -5.38 6.03
C CYS A 195 -9.47 -5.41 4.95
N ASP A 196 -8.69 -6.49 4.82
CA ASP A 196 -7.71 -6.59 3.73
C ASP A 196 -8.38 -6.73 2.37
N PHE A 197 -9.59 -7.29 2.28
CA PHE A 197 -10.37 -7.25 1.04
C PHE A 197 -10.91 -5.85 0.76
N LEU A 198 -11.47 -5.17 1.76
CA LEU A 198 -12.01 -3.82 1.60
C LEU A 198 -10.93 -2.81 1.18
N GLU A 199 -9.72 -2.96 1.72
CA GLU A 199 -8.56 -2.11 1.47
C GLU A 199 -7.72 -2.58 0.26
N MET A 200 -8.24 -3.47 -0.60
CA MET A 200 -7.47 -4.04 -1.73
C MET A 200 -6.89 -3.03 -2.71
N SER A 201 -7.47 -1.84 -2.71
CA SER A 201 -6.91 -0.63 -3.30
C SER A 201 -7.07 0.49 -2.30
N ASN A 202 -6.21 0.46 -1.28
CA ASN A 202 -6.12 1.48 -0.23
C ASN A 202 -5.91 2.87 -0.88
N ARG A 203 -6.64 3.89 -0.42
CA ARG A 203 -6.58 5.25 -0.98
C ARG A 203 -5.19 5.91 -0.79
N ASP A 204 -4.44 5.43 0.20
CA ASP A 204 -3.11 5.92 0.55
C ASP A 204 -2.02 5.24 -0.32
N ASN A 205 -2.40 4.30 -1.19
CA ASN A 205 -1.51 3.72 -2.19
C ASN A 205 -1.08 4.78 -3.21
N THR A 206 0.10 4.60 -3.80
CA THR A 206 0.55 5.37 -4.97
C THR A 206 -0.12 4.96 -6.28
N TRP A 207 -1.03 3.98 -6.24
CA TRP A 207 -1.76 3.43 -7.37
C TRP A 207 -3.19 3.06 -6.94
N SER A 208 -4.12 2.99 -7.90
CA SER A 208 -5.48 2.55 -7.64
C SER A 208 -5.91 1.45 -8.61
N SER A 209 -6.86 0.61 -8.19
CA SER A 209 -7.53 -0.35 -9.08
C SER A 209 -9.04 -0.10 -9.11
N CYS A 210 -9.73 -0.86 -9.97
CA CYS A 210 -11.18 -0.80 -10.06
C CYS A 210 -11.90 -1.18 -8.74
N HIS A 211 -11.22 -1.82 -7.80
CA HIS A 211 -11.80 -2.19 -6.51
C HIS A 211 -11.60 -1.11 -5.41
N CYS A 212 -11.02 0.05 -5.73
CA CYS A 212 -10.90 1.16 -4.77
C CYS A 212 -12.28 1.59 -4.27
N LEU A 213 -12.49 1.61 -2.95
CA LEU A 213 -13.74 2.10 -2.35
C LEU A 213 -14.02 3.57 -2.69
N ASP A 214 -12.97 4.33 -2.98
CA ASP A 214 -13.05 5.69 -3.50
C ASP A 214 -13.06 5.72 -5.04
N GLY A 215 -14.25 5.72 -5.62
CA GLY A 215 -14.44 5.91 -7.06
C GLY A 215 -14.25 4.67 -7.96
N GLY A 216 -13.83 3.52 -7.43
CA GLY A 216 -13.61 2.31 -8.21
C GLY A 216 -14.87 1.75 -8.91
N GLY A 217 -14.67 1.17 -10.10
CA GLY A 217 -15.76 0.56 -10.88
C GLY A 217 -16.32 -0.75 -10.30
N TYR A 218 -15.55 -1.49 -9.50
CA TYR A 218 -15.85 -2.83 -8.99
C TYR A 218 -15.76 -2.91 -7.45
N ARG A 219 -16.19 -1.85 -6.76
CA ARG A 219 -16.21 -1.75 -5.29
C ARG A 219 -16.91 -2.90 -4.58
N GLY A 220 -18.04 -3.35 -5.12
CA GLY A 220 -18.77 -4.51 -4.59
C GLY A 220 -17.97 -5.81 -4.69
N GLY A 221 -16.97 -5.86 -5.58
CA GLY A 221 -16.05 -6.99 -5.72
C GLY A 221 -15.23 -7.26 -4.47
N CYS A 222 -14.93 -6.24 -3.67
CA CYS A 222 -14.25 -6.44 -2.38
C CYS A 222 -15.05 -7.36 -1.47
N GLN A 223 -16.36 -7.12 -1.39
CA GLN A 223 -17.26 -7.90 -0.56
C GLN A 223 -17.49 -9.30 -1.15
N SER A 224 -17.55 -9.41 -2.48
CA SER A 224 -17.65 -10.71 -3.15
C SER A 224 -16.47 -11.63 -2.80
N TYR A 225 -15.23 -11.14 -2.90
CA TYR A 225 -14.05 -11.92 -2.51
C TYR A 225 -13.98 -12.19 -1.00
N MET A 226 -14.34 -11.19 -0.18
CA MET A 226 -14.40 -11.33 1.27
C MET A 226 -15.40 -12.40 1.71
N GLY A 227 -16.55 -12.48 1.07
CA GLY A 227 -17.65 -13.38 1.44
C GLY A 227 -17.63 -14.75 0.78
N ASP A 228 -16.61 -15.11 -0.01
CA ASP A 228 -16.50 -16.44 -0.61
C ASP A 228 -15.67 -17.42 0.23
N ALA A 229 -15.62 -18.69 -0.17
CA ALA A 229 -14.88 -19.72 0.57
C ALA A 229 -13.42 -19.93 0.11
N VAL A 230 -13.00 -19.31 -1.00
CA VAL A 230 -11.77 -19.73 -1.72
C VAL A 230 -10.72 -18.64 -1.86
N SER A 231 -11.12 -17.37 -1.79
CA SER A 231 -10.24 -16.24 -2.03
C SER A 231 -9.40 -15.87 -0.81
N MET A 232 -8.15 -15.53 -1.08
CA MET A 232 -7.16 -14.94 -0.19
C MET A 232 -6.57 -13.72 -0.91
N ILE A 233 -6.14 -12.72 -0.17
CA ILE A 233 -5.46 -11.56 -0.73
C ILE A 233 -3.98 -11.61 -0.37
N PHE A 234 -3.13 -11.56 -1.40
CA PHE A 234 -1.69 -11.44 -1.25
C PHE A 234 -1.27 -10.00 -1.54
N PHE A 235 -0.48 -9.40 -0.66
CA PHE A 235 0.04 -8.06 -0.89
C PHE A 235 1.40 -7.86 -0.24
N THR A 236 2.13 -6.85 -0.68
CA THR A 236 3.37 -6.42 -0.05
C THR A 236 3.26 -5.01 0.51
N VAL A 237 3.96 -4.76 1.61
CA VAL A 237 4.03 -3.47 2.30
C VAL A 237 5.48 -3.16 2.66
N SER A 238 5.73 -1.91 3.08
CA SER A 238 7.03 -1.52 3.65
C SER A 238 7.37 -2.40 4.86
N ASP A 239 8.65 -2.71 5.03
CA ASP A 239 9.17 -3.51 6.15
C ASP A 239 8.99 -2.84 7.52
N GLU A 240 8.72 -1.52 7.53
CA GLU A 240 8.32 -0.71 8.69
C GLU A 240 6.98 -1.17 9.31
N TYR A 241 6.08 -1.74 8.51
CA TYR A 241 4.83 -2.30 9.02
C TYR A 241 5.08 -3.71 9.56
N THR A 242 4.71 -3.92 10.82
CA THR A 242 4.89 -5.19 11.54
C THR A 242 3.57 -5.81 12.03
N GLN A 243 2.48 -5.05 12.02
CA GLN A 243 1.14 -5.44 12.43
C GLN A 243 0.11 -4.48 11.81
N ASP A 244 -1.18 -4.77 12.01
CA ASP A 244 -2.32 -3.99 11.55
C ASP A 244 -2.26 -3.73 10.03
N PHE A 245 -1.90 -4.77 9.28
CA PHE A 245 -1.52 -4.67 7.86
C PHE A 245 -2.63 -4.13 6.95
N HIS A 246 -3.89 -4.26 7.37
CA HIS A 246 -5.04 -3.71 6.65
C HIS A 246 -5.01 -2.18 6.54
N THR A 247 -4.30 -1.49 7.43
CA THR A 247 -4.11 -0.04 7.39
C THR A 247 -2.98 0.39 6.44
N ALA A 248 -2.06 -0.52 6.13
CA ALA A 248 -0.83 -0.21 5.42
C ALA A 248 -1.09 0.07 3.93
N PRO A 249 -0.41 1.08 3.34
CA PRO A 249 -0.37 1.26 1.90
C PRO A 249 0.32 0.06 1.23
N ARG A 250 -0.34 -0.50 0.23
CA ARG A 250 0.12 -1.69 -0.51
C ARG A 250 1.04 -1.27 -1.63
N ILE A 251 2.21 -1.90 -1.68
CA ILE A 251 3.15 -1.76 -2.78
C ILE A 251 2.67 -2.60 -3.96
N THR A 252 2.26 -3.85 -3.72
CA THR A 252 1.66 -4.73 -4.72
C THR A 252 0.48 -5.51 -4.17
N ARG A 253 -0.39 -6.02 -5.05
CA ARG A 253 -1.56 -6.84 -4.67
C ARG A 253 -1.95 -7.88 -5.72
N GLU A 254 -2.30 -9.07 -5.27
CA GLU A 254 -2.93 -10.17 -6.04
C GLU A 254 -4.05 -10.81 -5.22
N ILE A 255 -5.05 -11.36 -5.91
CA ILE A 255 -5.98 -12.33 -5.33
C ILE A 255 -5.44 -13.72 -5.66
N PHE A 256 -5.41 -14.58 -4.65
CA PHE A 256 -5.18 -16.01 -4.82
C PHE A 256 -6.45 -16.76 -4.42
N CYS A 257 -6.80 -17.83 -5.12
CA CYS A 257 -7.93 -18.67 -4.76
C CYS A 257 -7.46 -20.11 -4.59
N TYR A 258 -7.89 -20.80 -3.54
CA TYR A 258 -7.53 -22.20 -3.31
C TYR A 258 -8.75 -23.08 -3.02
N LYS A 259 -8.80 -24.24 -3.67
CA LYS A 259 -9.76 -25.32 -3.41
C LYS A 259 -9.20 -26.63 -3.97
N ASP A 260 -9.38 -27.75 -3.26
CA ASP A 260 -9.16 -29.12 -3.73
C ASP A 260 -7.90 -29.26 -4.62
N ASN A 261 -6.73 -28.96 -4.05
CA ASN A 261 -5.42 -29.07 -4.71
C ASN A 261 -5.18 -28.14 -5.92
N VAL A 262 -6.07 -27.18 -6.16
CA VAL A 262 -5.91 -26.14 -7.18
C VAL A 262 -5.67 -24.79 -6.51
N LEU A 263 -4.59 -24.10 -6.91
CA LEU A 263 -4.29 -22.72 -6.52
C LEU A 263 -4.32 -21.82 -7.76
N LEU A 264 -5.23 -20.85 -7.77
CA LEU A 264 -5.35 -19.82 -8.80
C LEU A 264 -4.65 -18.54 -8.35
N GLN A 265 -3.87 -17.92 -9.24
CA GLN A 265 -3.29 -16.58 -9.11
C GLN A 265 -4.00 -15.62 -10.06
N SER A 266 -4.47 -14.48 -9.56
CA SER A 266 -5.08 -13.40 -10.36
C SER A 266 -4.05 -12.47 -11.00
N ARG A 267 -4.52 -11.36 -11.59
CA ARG A 267 -3.63 -10.29 -12.05
C ARG A 267 -2.88 -9.60 -10.91
N LEU A 268 -1.61 -9.27 -11.15
CA LEU A 268 -0.77 -8.44 -10.30
C LEU A 268 -1.06 -6.95 -10.50
N TYR A 269 -1.05 -6.21 -9.40
CA TYR A 269 -1.15 -4.75 -9.39
C TYR A 269 0.01 -4.14 -8.60
N PRO A 270 0.50 -2.94 -8.99
CA PRO A 270 0.11 -2.19 -10.19
C PRO A 270 0.81 -2.65 -11.48
N THR A 271 1.67 -3.66 -11.40
CA THR A 271 2.55 -4.12 -12.49
C THR A 271 2.14 -5.48 -13.03
N ASP A 272 2.66 -5.87 -14.20
CA ASP A 272 2.44 -7.20 -14.82
C ASP A 272 3.76 -7.92 -15.12
N LEU A 273 4.79 -7.66 -14.30
CA LEU A 273 6.10 -8.32 -14.43
C LEU A 273 6.00 -9.81 -14.11
N GLU A 274 6.34 -10.66 -15.08
CA GLU A 274 6.18 -12.11 -14.95
C GLU A 274 7.09 -12.74 -13.89
N ASP A 275 8.29 -12.20 -13.67
CA ASP A 275 9.21 -12.69 -12.63
C ASP A 275 8.67 -12.43 -11.23
N GLN A 276 8.05 -11.26 -11.02
CA GLN A 276 7.41 -10.93 -9.75
C GLN A 276 6.17 -11.81 -9.51
N LYS A 277 5.34 -12.00 -10.54
CA LYS A 277 4.20 -12.94 -10.49
C LYS A 277 4.68 -14.35 -10.16
N THR A 278 5.79 -14.78 -10.74
CA THR A 278 6.38 -16.10 -10.50
C THR A 278 6.91 -16.22 -9.07
N LEU A 279 7.59 -15.19 -8.56
CA LEU A 279 8.05 -15.12 -7.17
C LEU A 279 6.87 -15.24 -6.20
N TYR A 280 5.85 -14.40 -6.34
CA TYR A 280 4.68 -14.41 -5.45
C TYR A 280 3.91 -15.73 -5.53
N ARG A 281 3.73 -16.28 -6.73
CA ARG A 281 3.14 -17.61 -6.91
C ARG A 281 3.95 -18.68 -6.19
N SER A 282 5.27 -18.65 -6.28
CA SER A 282 6.13 -19.64 -5.60
C SER A 282 6.02 -19.57 -4.08
N ILE A 283 5.88 -18.35 -3.53
CA ILE A 283 5.69 -18.11 -2.09
C ILE A 283 4.35 -18.70 -1.64
N VAL A 284 3.25 -18.38 -2.34
CA VAL A 284 1.91 -18.86 -1.99
C VAL A 284 1.80 -20.38 -2.20
N GLN A 285 2.39 -20.93 -3.27
CA GLN A 285 2.48 -22.37 -3.50
C GLN A 285 3.18 -23.09 -2.35
N GLN A 286 4.32 -22.57 -1.89
CA GLN A 286 5.04 -23.11 -0.73
C GLN A 286 4.19 -23.02 0.54
N ALA A 287 3.51 -21.89 0.78
CA ALA A 287 2.67 -21.69 1.95
C ALA A 287 1.52 -22.70 1.99
N ILE A 288 0.80 -22.88 0.88
CA ILE A 288 -0.29 -23.85 0.77
C ILE A 288 0.21 -25.29 0.90
N ALA A 289 1.31 -25.65 0.23
CA ALA A 289 1.90 -26.99 0.35
C ALA A 289 2.31 -27.31 1.80
N THR A 290 2.87 -26.33 2.51
CA THR A 290 3.21 -26.43 3.94
C THR A 290 1.95 -26.64 4.80
N CYS A 291 0.87 -25.91 4.55
CA CYS A 291 -0.40 -26.09 5.27
C CYS A 291 -1.04 -27.49 5.06
N LEU A 292 -0.80 -28.08 3.88
CA LEU A 292 -1.30 -29.39 3.50
C LEU A 292 -0.39 -30.55 3.95
N ASP A 293 0.81 -30.25 4.49
CA ASP A 293 1.87 -31.24 4.74
C ASP A 293 2.22 -32.06 3.48
N LYS A 294 2.41 -31.36 2.35
CA LYS A 294 2.73 -31.95 1.05
C LYS A 294 3.98 -31.34 0.42
N PRO A 295 4.69 -32.05 -0.48
CA PRO A 295 5.78 -31.48 -1.25
C PRO A 295 5.31 -30.29 -2.09
N ASN A 296 6.14 -29.23 -2.17
CA ASN A 296 5.85 -28.05 -3.00
C ASN A 296 6.12 -28.34 -4.49
N LEU A 297 5.27 -29.16 -5.11
CA LEU A 297 5.38 -29.59 -6.50
C LEU A 297 4.08 -29.31 -7.24
N TRP A 298 4.12 -28.38 -8.20
CA TRP A 298 2.93 -27.93 -8.92
C TRP A 298 3.08 -28.05 -10.43
N SER A 299 1.97 -28.30 -11.12
CA SER A 299 1.84 -28.21 -12.57
C SER A 299 1.07 -26.93 -12.92
N ILE A 300 1.58 -26.15 -13.87
CA ILE A 300 1.03 -24.83 -14.20
C ILE A 300 0.13 -24.89 -15.44
N LYS A 301 -1.02 -24.22 -15.38
CA LYS A 301 -1.99 -24.04 -16.46
C LYS A 301 -2.24 -22.55 -16.69
N ARG A 302 -2.34 -22.13 -17.95
CA ARG A 302 -2.47 -20.73 -18.36
C ARG A 302 -3.53 -20.56 -19.46
N GLY A 303 -4.04 -19.34 -19.60
CA GLY A 303 -5.04 -19.01 -20.62
C GLY A 303 -6.26 -19.93 -20.51
N LYS A 304 -6.72 -20.49 -21.64
CA LYS A 304 -7.90 -21.37 -21.68
C LYS A 304 -7.78 -22.63 -20.82
N GLU A 305 -6.57 -23.07 -20.50
CA GLU A 305 -6.39 -24.25 -19.64
C GLU A 305 -6.80 -23.99 -18.18
N THR A 306 -7.06 -22.76 -17.76
CA THR A 306 -7.55 -22.45 -16.40
C THR A 306 -9.07 -22.58 -16.26
N GLU A 307 -9.81 -22.51 -17.36
CA GLU A 307 -11.29 -22.52 -17.40
C GLU A 307 -11.94 -23.71 -16.67
N PRO A 308 -11.40 -24.96 -16.74
CA PRO A 308 -12.01 -26.10 -16.05
C PRO A 308 -12.02 -25.97 -14.52
N TYR A 309 -11.14 -25.12 -13.97
CA TYR A 309 -10.87 -25.11 -12.53
C TYR A 309 -11.52 -23.95 -11.79
N CYS A 310 -12.11 -22.98 -12.48
CA CYS A 310 -12.72 -21.83 -11.82
C CYS A 310 -13.95 -21.30 -12.55
N GLU A 311 -14.84 -20.67 -11.80
CA GLU A 311 -15.98 -19.90 -12.31
C GLU A 311 -16.35 -18.80 -11.31
N SER A 312 -17.08 -17.78 -11.77
CA SER A 312 -17.67 -16.80 -10.86
C SER A 312 -18.94 -17.37 -10.23
N ALA A 313 -19.18 -17.08 -8.94
CA ALA A 313 -20.51 -17.23 -8.37
C ALA A 313 -21.53 -16.36 -9.13
N ALA A 314 -22.76 -16.84 -9.19
CA ALA A 314 -23.87 -16.03 -9.69
C ALA A 314 -23.99 -14.73 -8.88
N ASP A 315 -24.24 -13.62 -9.56
CA ASP A 315 -24.40 -12.27 -8.97
C ASP A 315 -23.19 -11.76 -8.16
N SER A 316 -22.00 -12.36 -8.37
CA SER A 316 -20.76 -11.82 -7.81
C SER A 316 -20.37 -10.51 -8.49
N ASN A 317 -19.81 -9.59 -7.72
CA ASN A 317 -19.52 -8.21 -8.13
C ASN A 317 -18.03 -7.97 -8.47
N HIS A 318 -17.18 -9.00 -8.41
CA HIS A 318 -15.75 -8.85 -8.70
C HIS A 318 -15.45 -8.88 -10.19
N TYR A 319 -14.30 -8.30 -10.56
CA TYR A 319 -13.77 -8.44 -11.91
C TYR A 319 -13.16 -9.85 -12.09
N PRO A 320 -13.62 -10.67 -13.05
CA PRO A 320 -13.17 -12.05 -13.21
C PRO A 320 -11.90 -12.13 -14.07
N ASP A 321 -10.72 -11.91 -13.47
CA ASP A 321 -9.42 -11.94 -14.16
C ASP A 321 -9.19 -13.22 -14.99
N TYR A 322 -9.68 -14.37 -14.50
CA TYR A 322 -9.56 -15.67 -15.16
C TYR A 322 -10.34 -15.77 -16.48
N ALA A 323 -11.42 -15.02 -16.65
CA ALA A 323 -12.19 -15.00 -17.89
C ALA A 323 -11.45 -14.28 -19.05
N TYR A 324 -10.40 -13.53 -18.73
CA TYR A 324 -9.65 -12.71 -19.68
C TYR A 324 -8.18 -13.15 -19.83
N GLY A 325 -7.85 -14.35 -19.36
CA GLY A 325 -6.50 -14.93 -19.54
C GLY A 325 -5.43 -14.34 -18.63
N TYR A 326 -5.80 -13.52 -17.64
CA TYR A 326 -4.83 -12.96 -16.69
C TYR A 326 -4.47 -13.91 -15.55
N ALA A 327 -5.23 -14.99 -15.37
CA ALA A 327 -5.02 -15.93 -14.29
C ALA A 327 -4.10 -17.10 -14.64
N VAL A 328 -3.44 -17.64 -13.62
CA VAL A 328 -2.63 -18.86 -13.69
C VAL A 328 -3.15 -19.85 -12.67
N ALA A 329 -3.36 -21.11 -13.08
CA ALA A 329 -3.75 -22.18 -12.16
C ALA A 329 -2.56 -23.12 -11.89
N SER A 330 -2.39 -23.50 -10.63
CA SER A 330 -1.38 -24.43 -10.15
C SER A 330 -2.08 -25.68 -9.61
N LEU A 331 -1.75 -26.84 -10.16
CA LEU A 331 -2.30 -28.14 -9.78
C LEU A 331 -1.25 -28.91 -8.97
N LEU A 332 -1.58 -29.30 -7.73
CA LEU A 332 -0.63 -30.01 -6.88
C LEU A 332 -0.32 -31.39 -7.44
N LYS A 333 0.95 -31.70 -7.68
CA LYS A 333 1.37 -32.97 -8.30
C LYS A 333 1.15 -34.14 -7.34
N GLY A 334 0.73 -35.28 -7.91
CA GLY A 334 0.46 -36.51 -7.16
C GLY A 334 -1.01 -36.65 -6.73
N GLU A 335 -1.81 -35.60 -6.91
CA GLU A 335 -3.24 -35.59 -6.61
C GLU A 335 -4.07 -35.99 -7.82
N THR A 336 -5.26 -36.54 -7.55
CA THR A 336 -6.20 -37.03 -8.58
C THR A 336 -7.50 -36.23 -8.64
N ASP A 337 -7.81 -35.48 -7.59
CA ASP A 337 -8.98 -34.60 -7.52
C ASP A 337 -8.52 -33.13 -7.60
N TYR A 338 -8.98 -32.45 -8.65
CA TYR A 338 -8.74 -31.03 -8.93
C TYR A 338 -10.10 -30.33 -9.05
N GLY A 339 -10.64 -29.92 -7.90
CA GLY A 339 -11.99 -29.37 -7.82
C GLY A 339 -12.12 -28.03 -8.55
N LYS A 340 -13.26 -27.83 -9.21
CA LYS A 340 -13.64 -26.51 -9.74
C LYS A 340 -14.04 -25.59 -8.58
N MET A 341 -13.42 -24.40 -8.51
CA MET A 341 -13.72 -23.39 -7.50
C MET A 341 -14.72 -22.35 -8.00
N THR A 342 -15.66 -21.99 -7.14
CA THR A 342 -16.59 -20.88 -7.37
C THR A 342 -16.06 -19.66 -6.62
N ILE A 343 -15.65 -18.64 -7.37
CA ILE A 343 -14.96 -17.46 -6.87
C ILE A 343 -15.97 -16.32 -6.72
N GLY A 344 -15.84 -15.56 -5.64
CA GLY A 344 -16.76 -14.51 -5.27
C GLY A 344 -18.07 -15.05 -4.66
N SER A 345 -18.81 -14.12 -4.08
CA SER A 345 -20.11 -14.35 -3.47
C SER A 345 -21.04 -13.16 -3.78
N VAL A 346 -22.33 -13.33 -3.53
CA VAL A 346 -23.25 -12.18 -3.51
C VAL A 346 -22.83 -11.24 -2.39
N ALA A 347 -22.51 -9.99 -2.75
CA ALA A 347 -22.09 -8.99 -1.77
C ALA A 347 -23.24 -8.61 -0.83
N ARG A 348 -22.90 -8.24 0.41
CA ARG A 348 -23.87 -7.82 1.43
C ARG A 348 -23.81 -6.30 1.60
N CYS A 349 -24.96 -5.65 1.55
CA CYS A 349 -25.07 -4.21 1.77
C CYS A 349 -24.46 -3.81 3.13
N VAL A 350 -23.48 -2.90 3.15
CA VAL A 350 -22.88 -2.38 4.41
C VAL A 350 -23.87 -1.60 5.29
N CYS A 351 -25.09 -1.36 4.78
CA CYS A 351 -26.14 -0.62 5.44
C CYS A 351 -27.24 -1.53 6.05
N CYS A 352 -27.82 -2.48 5.31
CA CYS A 352 -28.90 -3.35 5.84
C CYS A 352 -28.52 -4.83 5.90
N GLY A 353 -27.33 -5.21 5.42
CA GLY A 353 -26.93 -6.61 5.32
C GLY A 353 -27.63 -7.42 4.22
N GLY A 354 -28.65 -6.85 3.56
CA GLY A 354 -29.31 -7.45 2.40
C GLY A 354 -28.37 -7.66 1.22
N GLU A 355 -28.80 -8.45 0.23
CA GLU A 355 -28.02 -8.66 -0.99
C GLU A 355 -27.79 -7.35 -1.76
N GLN A 356 -26.61 -7.25 -2.37
CA GLN A 356 -26.22 -6.12 -3.19
C GLN A 356 -25.54 -6.60 -4.47
N LYS A 357 -26.15 -6.28 -5.62
CA LYS A 357 -25.77 -6.81 -6.94
C LYS A 357 -25.19 -5.77 -7.91
N ASN A 358 -25.04 -4.52 -7.47
CA ASN A 358 -24.37 -3.50 -8.28
C ASN A 358 -22.87 -3.46 -7.93
N HIS A 359 -22.05 -3.98 -8.85
CA HIS A 359 -20.59 -4.00 -8.75
C HIS A 359 -19.95 -2.63 -8.43
N ARG A 360 -20.60 -1.53 -8.80
CA ARG A 360 -20.14 -0.16 -8.51
C ARG A 360 -20.47 0.30 -7.09
N SER A 361 -21.07 -0.49 -6.21
CA SER A 361 -21.48 -0.02 -4.88
C SER A 361 -21.39 -1.11 -3.83
N ILE A 362 -21.02 -0.73 -2.61
CA ILE A 362 -20.99 -1.59 -1.42
C ILE A 362 -22.32 -1.59 -0.62
N ARG A 363 -23.30 -0.82 -1.09
CA ARG A 363 -24.65 -0.72 -0.52
C ARG A 363 -25.74 -0.88 -1.58
N CYS A 364 -26.89 -1.41 -1.19
CA CYS A 364 -28.07 -1.48 -2.05
C CYS A 364 -28.65 -0.06 -2.30
N ALA A 365 -29.51 0.04 -3.33
CA ALA A 365 -30.15 1.30 -3.71
C ALA A 365 -31.25 1.76 -2.74
N GLU A 366 -31.82 0.82 -1.97
CA GLU A 366 -32.94 1.07 -1.06
C GLU A 366 -32.52 1.73 0.25
N CYS A 367 -31.25 1.54 0.65
CA CYS A 367 -30.73 2.13 1.88
C CYS A 367 -30.44 3.62 1.72
N GLY A 368 -31.04 4.43 2.61
CA GLY A 368 -30.64 5.81 2.83
C GLY A 368 -29.21 5.94 3.39
N SER A 369 -28.79 7.18 3.65
CA SER A 369 -27.50 7.45 4.29
C SER A 369 -27.58 7.14 5.78
N MET A 370 -26.99 6.00 6.15
CA MET A 370 -26.79 5.57 7.53
C MET A 370 -25.32 5.68 7.89
N PHE A 371 -25.03 6.00 9.14
CA PHE A 371 -23.66 6.10 9.63
C PHE A 371 -23.59 5.60 11.07
N VAL A 372 -22.50 4.93 11.42
CA VAL A 372 -22.18 4.65 12.82
C VAL A 372 -21.43 5.85 13.40
N CYS A 373 -21.86 6.36 14.54
CA CYS A 373 -21.16 7.46 15.19
C CYS A 373 -19.94 6.95 15.97
N LYS A 374 -18.74 7.49 15.71
CA LYS A 374 -17.51 7.16 16.46
C LYS A 374 -17.61 7.48 17.96
N GLY A 375 -18.32 8.55 18.32
CA GLY A 375 -18.49 8.97 19.71
C GLY A 375 -19.39 8.06 20.56
N CYS A 376 -20.57 7.67 20.06
CA CYS A 376 -21.55 6.89 20.85
C CYS A 376 -21.77 5.46 20.35
N GLY A 377 -21.16 5.06 19.23
CA GLY A 377 -21.32 3.74 18.60
C GLY A 377 -22.68 3.48 17.96
N LYS A 378 -23.65 4.39 18.07
CA LYS A 378 -25.00 4.18 17.53
C LYS A 378 -25.02 4.37 16.01
N THR A 379 -25.79 3.52 15.33
CA THR A 379 -26.21 3.78 13.95
C THR A 379 -27.25 4.91 13.95
N VAL A 380 -27.03 5.92 13.12
CA VAL A 380 -27.96 7.05 12.95
C VAL A 380 -28.36 7.21 11.49
N HIS A 381 -29.60 7.65 11.29
CA HIS A 381 -30.12 8.08 9.99
C HIS A 381 -30.00 9.60 9.88
N GLY A 382 -29.41 10.10 8.81
CA GLY A 382 -29.36 11.53 8.53
C GLY A 382 -28.00 12.19 8.80
N TYR A 383 -28.04 13.47 9.15
CA TYR A 383 -26.85 14.34 9.11
C TYR A 383 -26.06 14.31 10.43
N GLY A 384 -24.75 14.26 10.28
CA GLY A 384 -23.77 14.49 11.33
C GLY A 384 -22.57 15.23 10.74
N ARG A 385 -21.41 15.11 11.37
CA ARG A 385 -20.18 15.79 10.93
C ARG A 385 -19.03 14.80 10.85
N TYR A 386 -18.23 14.94 9.81
CA TYR A 386 -16.91 14.32 9.78
C TYR A 386 -15.90 15.23 10.48
N ILE A 387 -15.20 14.69 11.46
CA ILE A 387 -14.10 15.35 12.20
C ILE A 387 -12.97 14.33 12.23
N ASP A 388 -11.78 14.71 11.74
CA ASP A 388 -10.62 13.82 11.61
C ASP A 388 -10.98 12.46 10.98
N GLU A 389 -11.69 12.51 9.84
CA GLU A 389 -12.14 11.34 9.06
C GLU A 389 -13.22 10.47 9.71
N HIS A 390 -13.63 10.77 10.94
CA HIS A 390 -14.65 10.00 11.64
C HIS A 390 -16.00 10.70 11.63
N PHE A 391 -17.07 9.93 11.48
CA PHE A 391 -18.42 10.46 11.56
C PHE A 391 -18.88 10.57 13.03
N TYR A 392 -19.40 11.74 13.39
CA TYR A 392 -20.04 12.01 14.67
C TYR A 392 -21.46 12.51 14.46
N CYS A 393 -22.42 11.96 15.21
CA CYS A 393 -23.78 12.46 15.23
C CYS A 393 -23.85 13.86 15.88
N ASN A 394 -25.00 14.53 15.75
CA ASN A 394 -25.20 15.88 16.32
C ASN A 394 -25.18 15.91 17.85
N GLU A 395 -25.34 14.76 18.52
CA GLU A 395 -25.22 14.66 19.98
C GLU A 395 -23.76 14.49 20.44
N CYS A 396 -22.85 14.10 19.54
CA CYS A 396 -21.44 13.86 19.86
C CYS A 396 -20.49 14.92 19.29
N SER A 397 -20.98 15.79 18.41
CA SER A 397 -20.19 16.86 17.77
C SER A 397 -20.89 18.20 17.84
N TYR A 398 -20.12 19.24 18.12
CA TYR A 398 -20.62 20.60 18.30
C TYR A 398 -19.76 21.58 17.51
N GLU A 399 -20.37 22.71 17.12
CA GLU A 399 -19.66 23.84 16.53
C GLU A 399 -19.50 24.92 17.60
N CYS A 400 -18.27 25.38 17.82
CA CYS A 400 -18.00 26.43 18.78
C CYS A 400 -18.61 27.75 18.31
N THR A 401 -19.45 28.39 19.14
CA THR A 401 -20.07 29.66 18.75
C THR A 401 -19.04 30.78 18.55
N VAL A 402 -17.88 30.70 19.21
CA VAL A 402 -16.80 31.70 19.19
C VAL A 402 -15.88 31.51 17.99
N CYS A 403 -15.08 30.44 17.98
CA CYS A 403 -14.08 30.23 16.94
C CYS A 403 -14.64 29.55 15.68
N LYS A 404 -15.89 29.10 15.70
CA LYS A 404 -16.54 28.31 14.63
C LYS A 404 -15.89 26.95 14.36
N GLU A 405 -14.85 26.59 15.12
CA GLU A 405 -14.24 25.26 15.05
C GLU A 405 -15.19 24.19 15.58
N LYS A 406 -15.15 23.04 14.92
CA LYS A 406 -15.91 21.85 15.30
C LYS A 406 -15.11 21.07 16.33
N PHE A 407 -15.79 20.48 17.31
CA PHE A 407 -15.13 19.67 18.33
C PHE A 407 -16.02 18.54 18.83
N ILE A 408 -15.37 17.55 19.46
CA ILE A 408 -15.98 16.36 20.05
C ILE A 408 -16.16 16.59 21.55
N GLY A 409 -17.26 16.06 22.10
CA GLY A 409 -17.57 16.14 23.53
C GLY A 409 -18.50 17.30 23.87
N MET A 410 -18.95 17.37 25.13
CA MET A 410 -19.98 18.33 25.54
C MET A 410 -19.46 19.78 25.45
N PRO A 411 -20.24 20.70 24.85
CA PRO A 411 -19.89 22.11 24.83
C PRO A 411 -19.88 22.66 26.26
N ARG A 412 -18.93 23.56 26.54
CA ARG A 412 -19.05 24.43 27.70
C ARG A 412 -20.06 25.52 27.38
N ILE A 413 -20.74 26.04 28.38
CA ILE A 413 -21.71 27.13 28.21
C ILE A 413 -21.03 28.45 28.51
N GLY A 414 -21.02 29.36 27.53
CA GLY A 414 -20.74 30.77 27.76
C GLY A 414 -22.05 31.58 27.77
N ILE A 415 -22.14 32.59 28.62
CA ILE A 415 -23.32 33.44 28.78
C ILE A 415 -23.03 34.83 28.19
N ALA A 416 -23.81 35.24 27.19
CA ALA A 416 -23.72 36.57 26.61
C ALA A 416 -24.28 37.65 27.55
N ARG A 417 -23.99 38.93 27.27
CA ARG A 417 -24.56 40.08 28.02
C ARG A 417 -26.09 40.05 28.12
N SER A 418 -26.77 39.55 27.10
CA SER A 418 -28.23 39.38 27.06
C SER A 418 -28.75 38.27 27.98
N GLY A 419 -27.88 37.40 28.50
CA GLY A 419 -28.24 36.16 29.18
C GLY A 419 -28.39 34.94 28.26
N GLU A 420 -28.20 35.11 26.94
CA GLU A 420 -28.20 34.01 25.98
C GLU A 420 -27.05 33.02 26.27
N GLN A 421 -27.38 31.72 26.34
CA GLN A 421 -26.39 30.66 26.49
C GLN A 421 -25.87 30.21 25.13
N ARG A 422 -24.54 30.12 25.01
CA ARG A 422 -23.85 29.74 23.78
C ARG A 422 -22.89 28.60 24.05
N GLY A 423 -23.00 27.53 23.27
CA GLY A 423 -22.07 26.40 23.32
C GLY A 423 -20.69 26.80 22.77
N ILE A 424 -19.64 26.59 23.55
CA ILE A 424 -18.25 26.92 23.21
C ILE A 424 -17.31 25.75 23.49
N CYS A 425 -16.24 25.65 22.70
CA CYS A 425 -15.23 24.60 22.86
C CYS A 425 -14.39 24.84 24.14
N PRO A 426 -13.76 23.79 24.69
CA PRO A 426 -12.92 23.90 25.89
C PRO A 426 -11.83 24.97 25.78
N ALA A 427 -11.18 25.11 24.62
CA ALA A 427 -10.14 26.12 24.40
C ALA A 427 -10.68 27.57 24.48
N CYS A 428 -11.82 27.85 23.84
CA CYS A 428 -12.47 29.16 23.93
C CYS A 428 -13.03 29.41 25.33
N TYR A 429 -13.54 28.38 26.01
CA TYR A 429 -13.99 28.51 27.39
C TYR A 429 -12.84 28.88 28.34
N GLU A 430 -11.66 28.26 28.19
CA GLU A 430 -10.46 28.61 28.98
C GLU A 430 -10.06 30.09 28.81
N GLN A 431 -10.19 30.65 27.61
CA GLN A 431 -9.98 32.08 27.38
C GLN A 431 -11.02 32.95 28.10
N VAL A 432 -12.29 32.54 28.09
CA VAL A 432 -13.37 33.23 28.79
C VAL A 432 -13.18 33.22 30.31
N VAL A 433 -12.81 32.07 30.91
CA VAL A 433 -12.54 31.99 32.36
C VAL A 433 -11.21 32.63 32.76
N GLY A 434 -10.22 32.65 31.87
CA GLY A 434 -8.88 33.18 32.14
C GLY A 434 -8.90 34.64 32.62
N VAL A 435 -9.79 35.46 32.03
CA VAL A 435 -10.01 36.85 32.48
C VAL A 435 -10.53 36.92 33.91
N CYS A 436 -11.40 35.98 34.28
CA CYS A 436 -12.06 35.96 35.58
C CYS A 436 -11.17 35.44 36.70
N ARG A 437 -10.31 34.43 36.43
CA ARG A 437 -9.43 33.80 37.43
C ARG A 437 -8.47 34.79 38.10
N ASN A 438 -8.10 35.86 37.40
CA ASN A 438 -7.20 36.90 37.92
C ASN A 438 -7.95 38.10 38.53
N CYS A 439 -9.28 38.05 38.64
CA CYS A 439 -10.11 39.14 39.14
C CYS A 439 -10.39 38.96 40.65
N THR A 440 -10.05 39.97 41.45
CA THR A 440 -10.20 39.94 42.91
C THR A 440 -11.64 39.85 43.39
N ILE A 441 -12.60 40.31 42.59
CA ILE A 441 -14.05 40.31 42.90
C ILE A 441 -14.81 39.19 42.17
N HIS A 442 -14.10 38.19 41.62
CA HIS A 442 -14.70 37.11 40.84
C HIS A 442 -15.81 36.35 41.59
N GLY A 443 -15.58 36.03 42.87
CA GLY A 443 -16.55 35.32 43.70
C GLY A 443 -17.86 36.07 43.85
N ASP A 444 -17.79 37.39 44.10
CA ASP A 444 -18.96 38.24 44.21
C ASP A 444 -19.69 38.31 42.87
N CYS A 445 -18.97 38.53 41.77
CA CYS A 445 -19.53 38.59 40.42
C CYS A 445 -20.24 37.29 40.00
N LEU A 446 -19.72 36.12 40.37
CA LEU A 446 -20.38 34.83 40.13
C LEU A 446 -21.66 34.69 40.95
N SER A 447 -21.63 35.07 42.24
CA SER A 447 -22.76 34.88 43.15
C SER A 447 -24.03 35.61 42.73
N ILE A 448 -23.89 36.75 42.04
CA ILE A 448 -25.00 37.58 41.54
C ILE A 448 -25.14 37.57 40.01
N GLY A 449 -24.34 36.76 39.30
CA GLY A 449 -24.33 36.70 37.83
C GLY A 449 -23.92 38.02 37.15
N ALA A 450 -23.14 38.87 37.83
CA ALA A 450 -22.64 40.14 37.30
C ALA A 450 -21.43 39.98 36.37
N ASN A 451 -20.79 38.80 36.37
CA ASN A 451 -19.71 38.44 35.43
C ASN A 451 -20.10 38.68 33.96
N ARG A 452 -21.39 38.54 33.61
CA ARG A 452 -21.91 38.83 32.26
C ARG A 452 -21.85 40.30 31.84
N PHE A 453 -21.61 41.24 32.75
CA PHE A 453 -21.49 42.67 32.46
C PHE A 453 -20.05 43.18 32.52
N CYS A 454 -19.07 42.28 32.68
CA CYS A 454 -17.67 42.65 32.77
C CYS A 454 -17.20 43.37 31.48
N PRO A 455 -16.50 44.51 31.58
CA PRO A 455 -15.97 45.20 30.40
C PRO A 455 -14.84 44.41 29.71
N ASN A 456 -14.15 43.53 30.45
CA ASN A 456 -13.02 42.74 29.95
C ASN A 456 -13.42 41.37 29.39
N GLN A 457 -14.71 41.13 29.12
CA GLN A 457 -15.17 39.86 28.55
C GLN A 457 -14.45 39.52 27.26
N MET A 458 -13.95 38.29 27.16
CA MET A 458 -13.48 37.75 25.88
C MET A 458 -14.65 37.29 25.03
N ASN A 459 -14.65 37.70 23.75
CA ASN A 459 -15.64 37.32 22.75
C ASN A 459 -17.10 37.60 23.16
N GLY A 460 -17.32 38.58 24.05
CA GLY A 460 -18.65 38.98 24.53
C GLY A 460 -19.34 37.94 25.43
N LEU A 461 -18.58 37.01 26.01
CA LEU A 461 -19.09 35.93 26.85
C LEU A 461 -18.53 36.00 28.26
N ALA A 462 -19.33 35.54 29.23
CA ALA A 462 -18.90 35.14 30.56
C ALA A 462 -18.99 33.62 30.73
N ALA A 463 -18.21 33.10 31.67
CA ALA A 463 -18.24 31.69 32.05
C ALA A 463 -19.49 31.34 32.87
#